data_AF-A0AA41YCN3-F1
#
_entry.id   AF-A0AA41YCN3-F1
#
_cell.length_a   1.000
_cell.length_b   1.000
_cell.length_c   1.000
_cell.angle_alpha   90.00
_cell.angle_beta   90.00
_cell.angle_gamma   90.00
#
_symmetry.space_group_name_H-M   'P 1'
#
loop_
_entity.id
_entity.type
_entity.pdbx_description
1 polymer ?
#
loop_
_entity_poly.entity_id
_entity_poly.type
_entity_poly.pdbx_seq_one_letter_code
_entity_poly.pdbx_strand_id
1 'polypeptide(L)'
;MDEKILEKIISNSIQIGVINTLNRLGLVDENMSAQQAYKTYGKRQVEEWRRKRWIVGYPTGNSTRAKYYFKRSELETASRMLDIHNVIPGTVMHRIMESNFKSQLENEKRKASQNVPTKL
;
A
#
# COMPACT_ATOMS: atom_id res chain seq x y z
N MET A 1 -4.97 -10.26 -16.36
CA MET A 1 -4.52 -10.44 -14.96
C MET A 1 -5.27 -11.65 -14.45
N ASP A 2 -4.61 -12.61 -13.80
CA ASP A 2 -5.30 -13.77 -13.20
C ASP A 2 -6.33 -13.26 -12.19
N GLU A 3 -7.56 -13.77 -12.24
CA GLU A 3 -8.66 -13.38 -11.36
C GLU A 3 -8.28 -13.55 -9.88
N LYS A 4 -7.49 -14.58 -9.57
CA LYS A 4 -6.96 -14.82 -8.22
C LYS A 4 -5.95 -13.77 -7.76
N ILE A 5 -5.20 -13.17 -8.69
CA ILE A 5 -4.27 -12.07 -8.39
C ILE A 5 -5.09 -10.82 -8.04
N LEU A 6 -6.11 -10.51 -8.85
CA LEU A 6 -6.98 -9.37 -8.62
C LEU A 6 -7.74 -9.50 -7.30
N GLU A 7 -8.28 -10.68 -7.00
CA GLU A 7 -8.97 -10.97 -5.74
C GLU A 7 -8.07 -10.70 -4.52
N LYS A 8 -6.81 -11.15 -4.56
CA LYS A 8 -5.83 -10.88 -3.50
C LYS A 8 -5.54 -9.40 -3.33
N ILE A 9 -5.41 -8.66 -4.44
CA ILE A 9 -5.18 -7.21 -4.39
C ILE A 9 -6.37 -6.50 -3.74
N ILE A 10 -7.59 -6.83 -4.17
CA ILE A 10 -8.83 -6.25 -3.64
C ILE A 10 -8.99 -6.59 -2.15
N SER A 11 -8.82 -7.87 -1.78
CA SER A 11 -8.94 -8.32 -0.39
C SER A 11 -7.94 -7.62 0.53
N ASN A 12 -6.67 -7.50 0.13
CA ASN A 12 -5.68 -6.77 0.92
C ASN A 12 -6.00 -5.28 1.01
N SER A 13 -6.49 -4.67 -0.06
CA SER A 13 -6.91 -3.25 -0.07
C SER A 13 -8.09 -3.00 0.89
N ILE A 14 -9.07 -3.91 0.91
CA ILE A 14 -10.21 -3.86 1.84
C ILE A 14 -9.71 -3.95 3.28
N GLN A 15 -8.78 -4.86 3.57
CA GLN A 15 -8.25 -5.04 4.93
C GLN A 15 -7.51 -3.81 5.44
N ILE A 16 -6.79 -3.08 4.57
CA ILE A 16 -6.21 -1.77 4.91
C ILE A 16 -7.30 -0.75 5.25
N GLY A 17 -8.38 -0.70 4.47
CA GLY A 17 -9.52 0.19 4.74
C GLY A 17 -10.19 -0.13 6.08
N VAL A 18 -10.42 -1.41 6.37
CA VAL A 18 -11.04 -1.87 7.61
C VAL A 18 -10.22 -1.48 8.83
N ILE A 19 -8.90 -1.76 8.86
CA ILE A 19 -8.08 -1.43 10.04
C ILE A 19 -8.05 0.08 10.31
N ASN A 20 -7.97 0.90 9.25
CA ASN A 20 -8.00 2.35 9.39
C ASN A 20 -9.33 2.86 9.94
N THR A 21 -10.45 2.29 9.50
CA THR A 21 -11.78 2.62 10.02
C THR A 21 -11.92 2.20 11.48
N LEU A 22 -11.55 0.96 11.84
CA LEU A 22 -11.62 0.47 13.21
C LEU A 22 -10.77 1.32 14.16
N ASN A 23 -9.56 1.71 13.75
CA ASN A 23 -8.70 2.62 14.51
C ASN A 23 -9.34 3.98 14.72
N ARG A 24 -9.93 4.58 13.67
CA ARG A 24 -10.62 5.88 13.78
C ARG A 24 -11.82 5.84 14.70
N LEU A 25 -12.51 4.71 14.76
CA LEU A 25 -13.65 4.49 15.66
C LEU A 25 -13.21 4.12 17.09
N GLY A 26 -11.92 3.94 17.36
CA GLY A 26 -11.41 3.53 18.67
C GLY A 26 -11.76 2.08 19.04
N LEU A 27 -12.08 1.24 18.06
CA LEU A 27 -12.49 -0.16 18.26
C LEU A 27 -11.30 -1.12 18.37
N VAL A 28 -10.10 -0.64 18.09
CA VAL A 28 -8.85 -1.39 18.19
C VAL A 28 -7.78 -0.49 18.82
N ASP A 29 -6.86 -1.12 19.56
CA ASP A 29 -5.70 -0.40 20.10
C ASP A 29 -4.71 -0.09 18.98
N GLU A 30 -4.61 1.20 18.65
CA GLU A 30 -3.72 1.71 17.62
C GLU A 30 -2.24 1.59 18.03
N ASN A 31 -1.94 1.52 19.32
CA ASN A 31 -0.57 1.48 19.78
C ASN A 31 -0.12 0.03 19.96
N MET A 32 0.95 -0.35 19.28
CA MET A 32 1.56 -1.67 19.41
C MET A 32 2.99 -1.53 19.93
N SER A 33 3.32 -2.25 21.00
CA SER A 33 4.70 -2.26 21.49
C SER A 33 5.65 -2.86 20.44
N ALA A 34 6.92 -2.43 20.45
CA ALA A 34 7.92 -2.99 19.54
C ALA A 34 8.05 -4.52 19.67
N GLN A 35 7.94 -5.06 20.88
CA GLN A 35 7.99 -6.49 21.13
C GLN A 35 6.82 -7.24 20.47
N GLN A 36 5.60 -6.72 20.58
CA GLN A 36 4.44 -7.29 19.90
C GLN A 36 4.61 -7.22 18.39
N ALA A 37 5.04 -6.07 17.85
CA ALA A 37 5.28 -5.93 16.41
C ALA A 37 6.31 -6.94 15.88
N TYR A 38 7.41 -7.15 16.60
CA TYR A 38 8.42 -8.13 16.23
C TYR A 38 7.93 -9.57 16.31
N LYS A 39 7.05 -9.87 17.28
CA LYS A 39 6.43 -11.19 17.39
C LYS A 39 5.46 -11.45 16.24
N THR A 40 4.68 -10.45 15.83
CA THR A 40 3.65 -10.58 14.79
C THR A 40 4.25 -10.61 13.38
N TYR A 41 5.17 -9.70 13.06
CA TYR A 41 5.65 -9.48 11.70
C TYR A 41 7.12 -9.91 11.47
N GLY A 42 7.83 -10.25 12.55
CA GLY A 42 9.25 -10.55 12.50
C GLY A 42 10.14 -9.30 12.59
N LYS A 43 11.16 -9.37 13.44
CA LYS A 43 12.06 -8.24 13.73
C LYS A 43 12.70 -7.63 12.48
N ARG A 44 13.28 -8.47 11.62
CA ARG A 44 13.96 -8.03 10.38
C ARG A 44 13.04 -7.22 9.47
N GLN A 45 11.79 -7.65 9.33
CA GLN A 45 10.83 -7.04 8.43
C GLN A 45 10.35 -5.67 8.96
N VAL A 46 10.05 -5.60 10.26
CA VAL A 46 9.71 -4.33 10.92
C VAL A 46 10.86 -3.33 10.85
N GLU A 47 12.12 -3.78 11.06
CA GLU A 47 13.29 -2.92 10.91
C GLU A 47 13.49 -2.43 9.47
N GLU A 48 13.23 -3.29 8.48
CA GLU A 48 13.28 -2.90 7.07
C GLU A 48 12.21 -1.85 6.72
N TRP A 49 10.98 -2.03 7.17
CA TRP A 49 9.89 -1.06 6.99
C TRP A 49 10.23 0.28 7.65
N ARG A 50 10.81 0.25 8.85
CA ARG A 50 11.27 1.46 9.54
C ARG A 50 12.38 2.18 8.77
N ARG A 51 13.35 1.42 8.23
CA ARG A 51 14.43 1.97 7.39
C ARG A 51 13.89 2.61 6.11
N LYS A 52 12.88 1.99 5.49
CA LYS A 52 12.15 2.51 4.32
C LYS A 52 11.15 3.62 4.66
N ARG A 53 11.00 3.98 5.94
CA ARG A 53 10.04 4.97 6.45
C ARG A 53 8.57 4.65 6.15
N TRP A 54 8.24 3.36 6.02
CA TRP A 54 6.86 2.92 5.88
C TRP A 54 6.11 2.91 7.22
N ILE A 55 6.87 2.78 8.31
CA ILE A 55 6.37 2.86 9.69
C ILE A 55 7.26 3.79 10.51
N VAL A 56 6.68 4.39 11.55
CA VAL A 56 7.41 5.26 12.48
C VAL A 56 7.45 4.64 13.87
N GLY A 57 8.65 4.59 14.46
CA GLY A 57 8.82 4.22 15.86
C GLY A 57 8.64 5.44 16.75
N TYR A 58 7.48 5.56 17.39
CA TYR A 58 7.12 6.70 18.22
C TYR A 58 7.69 6.54 19.64
N PRO A 59 8.35 7.57 20.21
CA PRO A 59 8.91 7.47 21.54
C PRO A 59 7.80 7.25 22.57
N THR A 60 8.01 6.32 23.49
CA THR A 60 7.09 6.07 24.61
C THR A 60 7.27 7.05 25.77
N GLY A 61 8.32 7.88 25.74
CA GLY A 61 8.67 8.80 26.82
C GLY A 61 9.18 8.11 28.10
N ASN A 62 9.24 6.77 28.12
CA ASN A 62 9.68 5.98 29.26
C ASN A 62 11.08 5.40 28.98
N SER A 63 12.08 5.84 29.74
CA SER A 63 13.48 5.42 29.59
C SER A 63 13.75 3.99 30.07
N THR A 64 12.84 3.38 30.84
CA THR A 64 13.01 2.06 31.49
C THR A 64 12.31 0.91 30.76
N ARG A 65 11.30 1.20 29.93
CA ARG A 65 10.57 0.23 29.09
C ARG A 65 10.77 0.54 27.61
N ALA A 66 10.30 -0.36 26.73
CA ALA A 66 10.49 -0.30 25.28
C ALA A 66 10.55 1.15 24.74
N LYS A 67 11.68 1.50 24.11
CA LYS A 67 12.03 2.90 23.73
C LYS A 67 11.02 3.54 22.78
N TYR A 68 10.23 2.73 22.08
CA TYR A 68 9.24 3.17 21.12
C TYR A 68 8.10 2.16 20.98
N TYR A 69 6.97 2.66 20.51
CA TYR A 69 5.83 1.89 20.02
C TYR A 69 5.62 2.19 18.53
N PHE A 70 4.80 1.38 17.88
CA PHE A 70 4.40 1.54 16.49
C PHE A 70 2.89 1.72 16.41
N LYS A 71 2.44 2.40 15.37
CA LYS A 71 1.01 2.42 15.03
C LYS A 71 0.62 1.13 14.34
N ARG A 72 -0.48 0.52 14.78
CA ARG A 72 -1.03 -0.71 14.21
C ARG A 72 -1.46 -0.47 12.77
N SER A 73 -2.09 0.67 12.47
CA SER A 73 -2.44 1.07 11.10
C SER A 73 -1.25 1.02 10.14
N GLU A 74 -0.11 1.58 10.53
CA GLU A 74 1.10 1.63 9.72
C GLU A 74 1.69 0.23 9.47
N LEU A 75 1.75 -0.60 10.52
CA LEU A 75 2.24 -1.98 10.41
C LEU A 75 1.37 -2.85 9.50
N GLU A 76 0.06 -2.81 9.68
CA GLU A 76 -0.90 -3.57 8.87
C GLU A 76 -0.87 -3.07 7.41
N THR A 77 -0.82 -1.76 7.20
CA THR A 77 -0.73 -1.16 5.87
C THR A 77 0.56 -1.57 5.16
N ALA A 78 1.71 -1.49 5.85
CA ALA A 78 3.00 -1.91 5.30
C ALA A 78 3.01 -3.40 4.93
N SER A 79 2.42 -4.25 5.77
CA SER A 79 2.28 -5.68 5.49
C SER A 79 1.44 -5.92 4.23
N ARG A 80 0.25 -5.33 4.14
CA ARG A 80 -0.67 -5.58 3.03
C ARG A 80 -0.19 -5.02 1.71
N MET A 81 0.45 -3.85 1.74
CA MET A 81 1.06 -3.28 0.55
C MET A 81 2.22 -4.15 0.04
N LEU A 82 2.98 -4.77 0.95
CA LEU A 82 4.01 -5.73 0.56
C LEU A 82 3.40 -7.00 -0.07
N ASP A 83 2.30 -7.51 0.48
CA ASP A 83 1.59 -8.65 -0.10
C ASP A 83 1.04 -8.33 -1.50
N ILE A 84 0.46 -7.14 -1.67
CA ILE A 84 0.02 -6.64 -2.99
C ILE A 84 1.19 -6.59 -3.96
N HIS A 85 2.33 -6.00 -3.54
CA HIS A 85 3.52 -5.92 -4.38
C HIS A 85 4.05 -7.31 -4.77
N ASN A 86 4.09 -8.26 -3.84
CA ASN A 86 4.58 -9.62 -4.10
C ASN A 86 3.65 -10.41 -5.05
N VAL A 87 2.36 -10.10 -5.04
CA VAL A 87 1.35 -10.75 -5.89
C VAL A 87 1.30 -10.14 -7.30
N ILE A 88 1.82 -8.92 -7.49
CA ILE A 88 1.96 -8.29 -8.81
C ILE A 88 3.32 -8.69 -9.41
N PRO A 89 3.38 -9.56 -10.44
CA PRO A 89 4.63 -9.80 -11.14
C PRO A 89 5.10 -8.49 -11.78
N GLY A 90 6.39 -8.14 -11.65
CA GLY A 90 6.94 -6.91 -12.25
C GLY A 90 6.66 -6.78 -13.75
N THR A 91 6.53 -7.92 -14.44
CA THR A 91 6.14 -8.01 -15.86
C THR A 91 4.69 -7.59 -16.14
N VAL A 92 3.77 -7.84 -15.21
CA VAL A 92 2.37 -7.42 -15.30
C VAL A 92 2.24 -5.93 -15.09
N MET A 93 2.95 -5.37 -14.10
CA MET A 93 2.93 -3.92 -13.87
C MET A 93 3.47 -3.16 -15.08
N HIS A 94 4.59 -3.62 -15.65
CA HIS A 94 5.16 -3.03 -16.86
C HIS A 94 4.16 -3.07 -18.02
N ARG A 95 3.49 -4.21 -18.23
CA ARG A 95 2.48 -4.36 -19.29
C ARG A 95 1.27 -3.44 -19.11
N ILE A 96 0.80 -3.27 -17.87
CA ILE A 96 -0.33 -2.37 -17.56
C ILE A 96 0.06 -0.90 -17.81
N MET A 97 1.27 -0.50 -17.39
CA MET A 97 1.77 0.84 -17.67
C MET A 97 1.88 1.09 -19.18
N GLU A 98 2.41 0.13 -19.92
CA GLU A 98 2.57 0.23 -21.38
C GLU A 98 1.21 0.27 -22.10
N SER A 99 0.24 -0.55 -21.69
CA SER A 99 -1.10 -0.55 -22.28
C SER A 99 -1.83 0.77 -22.01
N ASN A 100 -1.76 1.27 -20.78
CA ASN A 100 -2.40 2.54 -20.42
C ASN A 100 -1.80 3.71 -21.18
N PHE A 101 -0.48 3.73 -21.34
CA PHE A 101 0.21 4.76 -22.13
C PHE A 101 -0.21 4.72 -23.61
N LYS A 102 -0.29 3.53 -24.22
CA LYS A 102 -0.77 3.36 -25.60
C LYS A 102 -2.21 3.84 -25.77
N SER A 103 -3.11 3.47 -24.85
CA SER A 103 -4.51 3.91 -24.88
C SER A 103 -4.67 5.43 -24.71
N GLN A 104 -3.83 6.08 -23.91
CA GLN A 104 -3.82 7.54 -23.79
C GLN A 104 -3.41 8.21 -25.10
N LEU A 105 -2.33 7.75 -25.73
CA LEU A 105 -1.89 8.26 -27.04
C LEU A 105 -2.95 8.09 -28.12
N GLU A 106 -3.66 6.96 -28.12
CA GLU A 106 -4.72 6.70 -29.09
C GLU A 106 -5.94 7.63 -28.87
N ASN A 107 -6.30 7.88 -27.61
CA ASN A 107 -7.34 8.85 -27.27
C ASN A 107 -6.95 10.28 -27.66
N GLU A 108 -5.68 10.67 -27.50
CA GLU A 108 -5.19 11.98 -27.93
C GLU A 108 -5.20 12.13 -29.46
N LYS A 109 -4.79 11.08 -30.20
CA LYS A 109 -4.88 11.06 -31.67
C LYS A 109 -6.33 11.19 -32.16
N ARG A 110 -7.28 10.49 -31.53
CA ARG A 110 -8.71 10.60 -31.85
C ARG A 110 -9.24 12.01 -31.63
N LYS A 111 -8.89 12.66 -30.51
CA LYS A 111 -9.24 14.06 -30.23
C LYS A 111 -8.64 15.03 -31.26
N ALA A 112 -7.38 14.82 -31.65
CA ALA A 112 -6.73 15.64 -32.69
C ALA A 112 -7.40 15.48 -34.06
N SER A 113 -7.83 14.26 -34.43
CA SER A 113 -8.54 14.01 -35.69
C SER A 113 -9.97 14.57 -35.74
N GLN A 114 -10.62 14.74 -34.59
CA GLN A 114 -11.97 15.33 -34.49
C GLN A 114 -11.97 16.87 -34.53
N ASN A 115 -10.81 17.51 -34.31
CA ASN A 115 -10.66 18.97 -34.32
C ASN A 115 -10.14 19.54 -35.65
N VAL A 116 -10.14 18.76 -36.74
CA VAL A 116 -9.76 19.29 -38.06
C VAL A 116 -10.89 20.20 -38.56
N PRO A 117 -10.68 21.52 -38.74
CA PRO A 117 -11.73 22.40 -39.22
C PRO A 117 -12.05 22.02 -40.66
N THR A 118 -13.32 21.73 -40.93
CA THR A 118 -13.84 21.57 -42.28
C THR A 118 -13.58 22.88 -43.03
N LYS A 119 -12.61 22.89 -43.96
CA LYS A 119 -12.39 24.03 -44.84
C LYS A 119 -13.65 24.21 -45.69
N LEU A 120 -14.37 25.31 -45.46
CA LEU A 120 -15.36 25.88 -46.38
C LEU A 120 -14.65 26.51 -47.58
#